data_AF-A0A7V6JUH9-F1
#
_entry.id   AF-A0A7V6JUH9-F1
#
_cell.length_a   1.000
_cell.length_b   1.000
_cell.length_c   1.000
_cell.angle_alpha   90.00
_cell.angle_beta   90.00
_cell.angle_gamma   90.00
#
_symmetry.space_group_name_H-M   'P 1'
#
loop_
_entity.id
_entity.type
_entity.pdbx_description
1 polymer ?
#
loop_
_entity_poly.entity_id
_entity_poly.type
_entity_poly.pdbx_seq_one_letter_code
_entity_poly.pdbx_strand_id
1 'polypeptide(L)'
;LTFGRTEFRRRWGDRRLEDNWRRANKTRSAFAPGTLHEAENNGEKADSAGVAPEQTKEYYLRNLPLTDSLLIVSVKRSAEALLGEGKILASRLNDTLSASTSLEEAARTGTDDDIRAEALYELYRLLSKSDPSRAERRRAELLSSYPDSEYALILSDPDYANRQKEMAAKASRSYNAAYLAFTEERFADAISLCTEAGRLYPEDELLPKFMLLDAMATGALEGELAYKAKLDSLVAKFPTTPEGQRAAEITDFLRKEKPEIRIAEDTRIAEEIYIADTLQPHYVIIIASNPNANMNQMVFDIINHNLDQYPDRSYRTEGAAIDAGYLLITVGPFEKTADAVAWYRSFNPEQVVREAATAGLTVYLISRDNLQQFREDKNTDRYAIFHSKAYPNLR
;
A
#
# COMPACT_ATOMS: atom_id res chain seq x y z
N LEU A 1 19.46 -10.85 -59.26
CA LEU A 1 18.43 -11.89 -58.95
C LEU A 1 18.87 -12.92 -57.91
N THR A 2 20.10 -12.90 -57.40
CA THR A 2 20.65 -13.92 -56.50
C THR A 2 20.38 -13.68 -55.01
N PHE A 3 20.19 -12.44 -54.57
CA PHE A 3 20.12 -12.09 -53.14
C PHE A 3 18.90 -12.71 -52.41
N GLY A 4 17.72 -12.69 -53.04
CA GLY A 4 16.50 -13.24 -52.42
C GLY A 4 16.55 -14.76 -52.23
N ARG A 5 17.20 -15.49 -53.14
CA ARG A 5 17.34 -16.95 -53.03
C ARG A 5 18.29 -17.36 -51.92
N THR A 6 19.39 -16.62 -51.73
CA THR A 6 20.35 -16.88 -50.65
C THR A 6 19.74 -16.56 -49.29
N GLU A 7 19.05 -15.43 -49.13
CA GLU A 7 18.38 -15.08 -47.86
C GLU A 7 17.25 -16.05 -47.52
N PHE A 8 16.47 -16.50 -48.52
CA PHE A 8 15.44 -17.50 -48.32
C PHE A 8 16.02 -18.83 -47.82
N ARG A 9 17.10 -19.33 -48.44
CA ARG A 9 17.79 -20.54 -48.00
C ARG A 9 18.43 -20.37 -46.62
N ARG A 10 18.98 -19.19 -46.31
CA ARG A 10 19.56 -18.90 -45.00
C ARG A 10 18.50 -18.98 -43.89
N ARG A 11 17.31 -18.41 -44.14
CA ARG A 11 16.24 -18.32 -43.15
C ARG A 11 15.40 -19.59 -43.02
N TRP A 12 15.23 -20.34 -44.11
CA TRP A 12 14.28 -21.46 -44.15
C TRP A 12 14.90 -22.80 -44.57
N GLY A 13 16.15 -22.84 -45.01
CA GLY A 13 16.80 -24.05 -45.57
C GLY A 13 16.37 -24.34 -47.01
N ASP A 14 16.77 -25.50 -47.54
CA ASP A 14 16.24 -26.00 -48.83
C ASP A 14 14.86 -26.61 -48.60
N ARG A 15 13.81 -25.95 -49.11
CA ARG A 15 12.41 -26.36 -48.98
C ARG A 15 11.86 -26.82 -50.32
N ARG A 16 11.10 -27.92 -50.30
CA ARG A 16 10.37 -28.43 -51.47
C ARG A 16 9.24 -27.47 -51.84
N LEU A 17 8.95 -27.34 -53.13
CA LEU A 17 7.83 -26.53 -53.60
C LEU A 17 6.51 -27.27 -53.33
N GLU A 18 5.84 -26.92 -52.25
CA GLU A 18 4.57 -27.51 -51.82
C GLU A 18 3.74 -26.52 -51.00
N ASP A 19 2.42 -26.74 -50.90
CA ASP A 19 1.55 -25.90 -50.07
C ASP A 19 1.88 -26.05 -48.58
N ASN A 20 1.67 -24.95 -47.84
CA ASN A 20 2.03 -24.83 -46.42
C ASN A 20 3.52 -25.09 -46.12
N TRP A 21 4.43 -24.83 -47.07
CA TRP A 21 5.89 -25.04 -46.90
C TRP A 21 6.52 -24.32 -45.70
N ARG A 22 5.83 -23.32 -45.12
CA ARG A 22 6.29 -22.57 -43.93
C ARG A 22 6.03 -23.27 -42.59
N ARG A 23 5.30 -24.39 -42.55
CA ARG A 23 4.98 -25.11 -41.29
C ARG A 23 5.99 -26.24 -41.05
N ALA A 24 6.67 -26.21 -39.90
CA ALA A 24 7.62 -27.25 -39.49
C ALA A 24 6.94 -28.54 -38.99
N ASN A 25 5.72 -28.44 -38.44
CA ASN A 25 4.95 -29.57 -37.95
C ASN A 25 3.68 -29.73 -38.81
N LYS A 26 3.63 -30.76 -39.67
CA LYS A 26 2.52 -31.03 -40.60
C LYS A 26 1.58 -32.14 -40.13
N THR A 27 1.67 -32.54 -38.86
CA THR A 27 0.99 -33.73 -38.31
C THR A 27 -0.53 -33.59 -38.12
N ARG A 28 -1.19 -32.56 -38.65
CA ARG A 28 -2.67 -32.48 -38.69
C ARG A 28 -3.17 -31.77 -39.94
N SER A 29 -3.06 -32.47 -41.08
CA SER A 29 -3.99 -32.37 -42.21
C SER A 29 -3.85 -33.63 -43.07
N ALA A 30 -4.23 -34.78 -42.50
CA ALA A 30 -4.41 -36.03 -43.23
C ALA A 30 -5.89 -36.41 -43.23
N PHE A 31 -6.62 -35.96 -44.25
CA PHE A 31 -7.83 -36.64 -44.72
C PHE A 31 -7.56 -37.09 -46.16
N ALA A 32 -6.68 -38.08 -46.30
CA ALA A 32 -6.56 -38.94 -47.47
C ALA A 32 -5.91 -40.27 -47.03
N PRO A 33 -6.47 -41.44 -47.40
CA PRO A 33 -5.99 -42.73 -46.95
C PRO A 33 -4.77 -43.17 -47.79
N GLY A 34 -3.63 -43.41 -47.14
CA GLY A 34 -2.48 -44.02 -47.81
C GLY A 34 -1.16 -43.89 -47.04
N THR A 35 -0.71 -45.02 -46.50
CA THR A 35 0.68 -45.38 -46.14
C THR A 35 1.36 -44.63 -44.99
N LEU A 36 1.61 -45.39 -43.91
CA LEU A 36 2.46 -45.10 -42.77
C LEU A 36 3.95 -45.05 -43.18
N HIS A 37 4.69 -44.07 -42.67
CA HIS A 37 6.11 -44.23 -42.36
C HIS A 37 6.44 -43.45 -41.08
N GLU A 38 6.98 -44.18 -40.09
CA GLU A 38 7.61 -43.66 -38.89
C GLU A 38 8.84 -42.82 -39.26
N ALA A 39 8.97 -41.65 -38.66
CA ALA A 39 10.24 -40.94 -38.57
C ALA A 39 10.34 -40.26 -37.20
N GLU A 40 11.37 -40.69 -36.50
CA GLU A 40 11.96 -40.27 -35.24
C GLU A 40 11.62 -38.89 -34.68
N ASN A 41 11.32 -38.93 -33.39
CA ASN A 41 11.35 -37.83 -32.44
C ASN A 41 12.77 -37.27 -32.33
N ASN A 42 13.00 -36.05 -32.82
CA ASN A 42 14.21 -35.30 -32.51
C ASN A 42 13.90 -33.80 -32.34
N GLY A 43 13.84 -33.39 -31.08
CA GLY A 43 14.09 -32.02 -30.61
C GLY A 43 13.05 -30.97 -30.96
N GLU A 44 12.05 -30.80 -30.09
CA GLU A 44 11.30 -29.55 -29.95
C GLU A 44 12.26 -28.41 -29.56
N LYS A 45 12.83 -27.72 -30.55
CA LYS A 45 13.26 -26.33 -30.39
C LYS A 45 12.03 -25.47 -30.61
N ALA A 46 11.40 -25.08 -29.50
CA ALA A 46 10.44 -23.98 -29.48
C ALA A 46 11.08 -22.76 -30.14
N ASP A 47 10.49 -22.28 -31.22
CA ASP A 47 10.87 -21.06 -31.90
C ASP A 47 10.56 -19.89 -30.96
N SER A 48 11.53 -19.52 -30.12
CA SER A 48 11.48 -18.34 -29.27
C SER A 48 11.76 -17.08 -30.10
N ALA A 49 10.98 -16.88 -31.16
CA ALA A 49 10.69 -15.54 -31.63
C ALA A 49 9.46 -15.09 -30.84
N GLY A 50 9.69 -14.60 -29.62
CA GLY A 50 8.63 -14.04 -28.78
C GLY A 50 7.82 -13.04 -29.59
N VAL A 51 6.54 -13.36 -29.80
CA VAL A 51 5.59 -12.42 -30.39
C VAL A 51 5.64 -11.17 -29.53
N ALA A 52 5.88 -10.01 -30.14
CA ALA A 52 5.91 -8.74 -29.42
C ALA A 52 4.62 -8.64 -28.59
N PRO A 53 4.68 -8.22 -27.32
CA PRO A 53 3.52 -8.22 -26.42
C PRO A 53 2.29 -7.57 -27.07
N GLU A 54 2.49 -6.48 -27.81
CA GLU A 54 1.49 -5.71 -28.57
C GLU A 54 0.73 -6.49 -29.65
N GLN A 55 1.18 -7.69 -30.03
CA GLN A 55 0.52 -8.56 -31.01
C GLN A 55 -0.25 -9.71 -30.36
N THR A 56 -0.31 -9.75 -29.03
CA THR A 56 -1.08 -10.74 -28.27
C THR A 56 -2.45 -10.19 -27.88
N LYS A 57 -3.47 -11.05 -27.83
CA LYS A 57 -4.81 -10.68 -27.37
C LYS A 57 -4.75 -10.21 -25.91
N GLU A 58 -3.97 -10.92 -25.11
CA GLU A 58 -3.78 -10.71 -23.68
C GLU A 58 -3.27 -9.30 -23.37
N TYR A 59 -2.42 -8.74 -24.23
CA TYR A 59 -1.93 -7.36 -24.12
C TYR A 59 -3.07 -6.33 -24.20
N TYR A 60 -4.01 -6.48 -25.13
CA TYR A 60 -5.14 -5.57 -25.27
C TYR A 60 -6.22 -5.76 -24.20
N LEU A 61 -6.30 -6.95 -23.60
CA LEU A 61 -7.27 -7.22 -22.52
C LEU A 61 -6.82 -6.71 -21.15
N ARG A 62 -5.51 -6.51 -20.93
CA ARG A 62 -4.93 -6.19 -19.60
C ARG A 62 -5.56 -4.98 -18.92
N ASN A 63 -5.92 -3.95 -19.70
CA ASN A 63 -6.40 -2.67 -19.17
C ASN A 63 -7.92 -2.50 -19.30
N LEU A 64 -8.66 -3.54 -19.68
CA LEU A 64 -10.11 -3.46 -19.74
C LEU A 64 -10.71 -3.46 -18.33
N PRO A 65 -11.64 -2.54 -18.02
CA PRO A 65 -12.30 -2.49 -16.73
C PRO A 65 -13.37 -3.58 -16.64
N LEU A 66 -12.95 -4.81 -16.32
CA LEU A 66 -13.84 -5.98 -16.31
C LEU A 66 -14.58 -6.20 -14.98
N THR A 67 -14.29 -5.42 -13.96
CA THR A 67 -14.98 -5.46 -12.66
C THR A 67 -15.77 -4.18 -12.45
N ASP A 68 -16.83 -4.24 -11.64
CA ASP A 68 -17.67 -3.08 -11.34
C ASP A 68 -16.85 -1.90 -10.79
N SER A 69 -15.91 -2.17 -9.89
CA SER A 69 -15.00 -1.14 -9.35
C SER A 69 -14.15 -0.49 -10.43
N LEU A 70 -13.58 -1.26 -11.35
CA LEU A 70 -12.78 -0.72 -12.46
C LEU A 70 -13.66 0.02 -13.47
N LEU A 71 -14.91 -0.41 -13.67
CA LEU A 71 -15.85 0.25 -14.56
C LEU A 71 -16.23 1.63 -14.03
N ILE A 72 -16.51 1.74 -12.72
CA ILE A 72 -16.78 3.03 -12.05
C ILE A 72 -15.59 3.98 -12.25
N VAL A 73 -14.36 3.51 -12.02
CA VAL A 73 -13.15 4.33 -12.23
C VAL A 73 -13.00 4.73 -13.70
N SER A 74 -13.28 3.83 -14.64
CA SER A 74 -13.23 4.12 -16.08
C SER A 74 -14.25 5.18 -16.49
N VAL A 75 -15.48 5.08 -16.00
CA VAL A 75 -16.57 6.03 -16.28
C VAL A 75 -16.24 7.39 -15.69
N LYS A 76 -15.74 7.45 -14.43
CA LYS A 76 -15.26 8.68 -13.80
C LYS A 76 -14.20 9.37 -14.66
N ARG A 77 -13.15 8.65 -15.08
CA ARG A 77 -12.10 9.19 -15.96
C ARG A 77 -12.64 9.71 -17.29
N SER A 78 -13.62 9.02 -17.88
CA SER A 78 -14.27 9.48 -19.11
C SER A 78 -15.00 10.80 -18.89
N ALA A 79 -15.73 10.93 -17.78
CA ALA A 79 -16.44 12.16 -17.44
C ALA A 79 -15.49 13.32 -17.14
N GLU A 80 -14.39 13.07 -16.42
CA GLU A 80 -13.31 14.06 -16.19
C GLU A 80 -12.71 14.56 -17.51
N ALA A 81 -12.44 13.64 -18.45
CA ALA A 81 -11.90 13.99 -19.76
C ALA A 81 -12.86 14.84 -20.59
N LEU A 82 -14.16 14.49 -20.60
CA LEU A 82 -15.21 15.25 -21.29
C LEU A 82 -15.40 16.65 -20.70
N LEU A 83 -15.35 16.76 -19.37
CA LEU A 83 -15.40 18.03 -18.67
C LEU A 83 -14.19 18.91 -19.05
N GLY A 84 -12.99 18.32 -19.03
CA GLY A 84 -11.77 18.98 -19.47
C GLY A 84 -11.81 19.43 -20.93
N GLU A 85 -12.30 18.57 -21.82
CA GLU A 85 -12.51 18.88 -23.24
C GLU A 85 -13.45 20.07 -23.42
N GLY A 86 -14.61 20.05 -22.77
CA GLY A 86 -15.59 21.12 -22.83
C GLY A 86 -15.03 22.46 -22.37
N LYS A 87 -14.27 22.47 -21.27
CA LYS A 87 -13.58 23.67 -20.76
C LYS A 87 -12.55 24.21 -21.77
N ILE A 88 -11.77 23.33 -22.39
CA ILE A 88 -10.76 23.72 -23.40
C ILE A 88 -11.42 24.28 -24.66
N LEU A 89 -12.46 23.61 -25.17
CA LEU A 89 -13.22 24.06 -26.35
C LEU A 89 -13.82 25.45 -26.12
N ALA A 90 -14.40 25.67 -24.93
CA ALA A 90 -14.95 26.96 -24.55
C ALA A 90 -13.87 28.05 -24.43
N SER A 91 -12.81 27.79 -23.64
CA SER A 91 -11.88 28.85 -23.24
C SER A 91 -10.76 29.13 -24.25
N ARG A 92 -10.35 28.13 -25.05
CA ARG A 92 -9.21 28.24 -25.98
C ARG A 92 -9.63 28.32 -27.44
N LEU A 93 -10.74 27.67 -27.80
CA LEU A 93 -11.19 27.55 -29.19
C LEU A 93 -12.45 28.37 -29.48
N ASN A 94 -13.10 28.91 -28.44
CA ASN A 94 -14.39 29.61 -28.53
C ASN A 94 -15.48 28.79 -29.25
N ASP A 95 -15.34 27.46 -29.30
CA ASP A 95 -16.33 26.57 -29.91
C ASP A 95 -17.41 26.23 -28.87
N THR A 96 -18.34 27.15 -28.72
CA THR A 96 -19.42 27.06 -27.72
C THR A 96 -20.34 25.86 -27.93
N LEU A 97 -20.55 25.42 -29.18
CA LEU A 97 -21.45 24.32 -29.49
C LEU A 97 -20.83 22.98 -29.07
N SER A 98 -19.60 22.72 -29.52
CA SER A 98 -18.88 21.50 -29.16
C SER A 98 -18.61 21.45 -27.67
N ALA A 99 -18.24 22.59 -27.06
CA ALA A 99 -18.07 22.70 -25.62
C ALA A 99 -19.34 22.32 -24.86
N SER A 100 -20.50 22.84 -25.27
CA SER A 100 -21.78 22.51 -24.62
C SER A 100 -22.11 21.02 -24.73
N THR A 101 -21.82 20.40 -25.87
CA THR A 101 -22.03 18.96 -26.07
C THR A 101 -21.16 18.13 -25.14
N SER A 102 -19.85 18.42 -25.07
CA SER A 102 -18.93 17.68 -24.19
C SER A 102 -19.29 17.86 -22.71
N LEU A 103 -19.69 19.06 -22.30
CA LEU A 103 -20.11 19.31 -20.91
C LEU A 103 -21.45 18.63 -20.57
N GLU A 104 -22.42 18.59 -21.50
CA GLU A 104 -23.68 17.83 -21.30
C GLU A 104 -23.40 16.33 -21.17
N GLU A 105 -22.48 15.81 -21.99
CA GLU A 105 -22.05 14.43 -21.92
C GLU A 105 -21.32 14.13 -20.60
N ALA A 106 -20.47 15.04 -20.12
CA ALA A 106 -19.81 14.92 -18.82
C ALA A 106 -20.82 14.87 -17.66
N ALA A 107 -21.82 15.77 -17.66
CA ALA A 107 -22.88 15.82 -16.65
C ALA A 107 -23.78 14.57 -16.66
N ARG A 108 -23.92 13.92 -17.83
CA ARG A 108 -24.72 12.70 -17.99
C ARG A 108 -23.94 11.43 -17.64
N THR A 109 -22.69 11.34 -18.08
CA THR A 109 -21.84 10.14 -17.94
C THR A 109 -21.14 10.08 -16.60
N GLY A 110 -20.92 11.22 -15.92
CA GLY A 110 -20.34 11.25 -14.59
C GLY A 110 -21.18 10.45 -13.58
N THR A 111 -20.53 9.58 -12.82
CA THR A 111 -21.11 8.91 -11.63
C THR A 111 -20.72 9.61 -10.33
N ASP A 112 -19.93 10.68 -10.45
CA ASP A 112 -19.38 11.46 -9.35
C ASP A 112 -20.10 12.81 -9.30
N ASP A 113 -20.67 13.14 -8.14
CA ASP A 113 -21.51 14.32 -7.97
C ASP A 113 -20.74 15.63 -8.19
N ASP A 114 -19.44 15.68 -7.88
CA ASP A 114 -18.62 16.88 -8.08
C ASP A 114 -18.40 17.17 -9.56
N ILE A 115 -18.11 16.13 -10.36
CA ILE A 115 -17.96 16.27 -11.81
C ILE A 115 -19.28 16.74 -12.45
N ARG A 116 -20.41 16.18 -12.00
CA ARG A 116 -21.72 16.55 -12.53
C ARG A 116 -22.07 17.99 -12.15
N ALA A 117 -21.81 18.37 -10.90
CA ALA A 117 -22.03 19.74 -10.43
C ALA A 117 -21.16 20.76 -11.19
N GLU A 118 -19.87 20.45 -11.40
CA GLU A 118 -18.95 21.30 -12.18
C GLU A 118 -19.43 21.44 -13.63
N ALA A 119 -19.80 20.33 -14.28
CA ALA A 119 -20.25 20.33 -15.67
C ALA A 119 -21.52 21.18 -15.85
N LEU A 120 -22.49 21.08 -14.93
CA LEU A 120 -23.71 21.91 -14.96
C LEU A 120 -23.41 23.40 -14.77
N TYR A 121 -22.46 23.72 -13.89
CA TYR A 121 -22.01 25.10 -13.67
C TYR A 121 -21.32 25.69 -14.89
N GLU A 122 -20.39 24.95 -15.49
CA GLU A 122 -19.71 25.38 -16.72
C GLU A 122 -20.71 25.53 -17.88
N LEU A 123 -21.71 24.65 -17.99
CA LEU A 123 -22.82 24.81 -18.95
C LEU A 123 -23.62 26.08 -18.73
N TYR A 124 -24.01 26.37 -17.48
CA TYR A 124 -24.71 27.61 -17.15
C TYR A 124 -23.89 28.83 -17.58
N ARG A 125 -22.60 28.87 -17.25
CA ARG A 125 -21.70 29.97 -17.62
C ARG A 125 -21.58 30.14 -19.13
N LEU A 126 -21.35 29.03 -19.83
CA LEU A 126 -21.16 28.99 -21.28
C LEU A 126 -22.41 29.48 -22.02
N LEU A 127 -23.59 29.05 -21.58
CA LEU A 127 -24.87 29.31 -22.26
C LEU A 127 -25.53 30.63 -21.82
N SER A 128 -25.09 31.24 -20.72
CA SER A 128 -25.71 32.44 -20.12
C SER A 128 -26.02 33.58 -21.09
N LYS A 129 -25.18 33.78 -22.11
CA LYS A 129 -25.36 34.84 -23.13
C LYS A 129 -26.02 34.34 -24.41
N SER A 130 -25.75 33.10 -24.82
CA SER A 130 -26.17 32.56 -26.12
C SER A 130 -27.53 31.86 -26.07
N ASP A 131 -27.83 31.15 -24.97
CA ASP A 131 -29.11 30.49 -24.72
C ASP A 131 -29.47 30.57 -23.22
N PRO A 132 -30.04 31.71 -22.77
CA PRO A 132 -30.37 31.93 -21.36
C PRO A 132 -31.38 30.92 -20.80
N SER A 133 -32.27 30.39 -21.64
CA SER A 133 -33.29 29.41 -21.22
C SER A 133 -32.66 28.06 -20.90
N ARG A 134 -31.73 27.58 -21.73
CA ARG A 134 -30.92 26.39 -21.40
C ARG A 134 -30.04 26.63 -20.19
N ALA A 135 -29.40 27.80 -20.10
CA ALA A 135 -28.56 28.14 -18.96
C ALA A 135 -29.34 28.03 -17.64
N GLU A 136 -30.53 28.64 -17.56
CA GLU A 136 -31.30 28.62 -16.31
C GLU A 136 -31.76 27.20 -15.94
N ARG A 137 -32.06 26.33 -16.91
CA ARG A 137 -32.36 24.92 -16.63
C ARG A 137 -31.18 24.19 -15.99
N ARG A 138 -29.95 24.43 -16.48
CA ARG A 138 -28.74 23.83 -15.90
C ARG A 138 -28.45 24.37 -14.51
N ARG A 139 -28.66 25.67 -14.29
CA ARG A 139 -28.58 26.30 -12.97
C ARG A 139 -29.61 25.71 -11.99
N ALA A 140 -30.87 25.59 -12.40
CA ALA A 140 -31.91 25.01 -11.56
C ALA A 140 -31.59 23.56 -11.19
N GLU A 141 -31.11 22.77 -12.15
CA GLU A 141 -30.69 21.37 -11.96
C GLU A 141 -29.50 21.26 -10.99
N LEU A 142 -28.52 22.16 -11.10
CA LEU A 142 -27.38 22.24 -10.18
C LEU A 142 -27.85 22.55 -8.75
N LEU A 143 -28.68 23.59 -8.59
CA LEU A 143 -29.18 24.01 -7.28
C LEU A 143 -30.13 23.00 -6.64
N SER A 144 -30.88 22.23 -7.43
CA SER A 144 -31.80 21.21 -6.90
C SER A 144 -31.11 19.89 -6.57
N SER A 145 -30.14 19.49 -7.39
CA SER A 145 -29.53 18.15 -7.31
C SER A 145 -28.25 18.14 -6.49
N TYR A 146 -27.51 19.26 -6.45
CA TYR A 146 -26.24 19.40 -5.74
C TYR A 146 -26.18 20.71 -4.92
N PRO A 147 -27.15 20.95 -4.02
CA PRO A 147 -27.25 22.22 -3.29
C PRO A 147 -26.01 22.56 -2.46
N ASP A 148 -25.29 21.55 -1.97
CA ASP A 148 -24.12 21.69 -1.12
C ASP A 148 -22.79 21.77 -1.92
N SER A 149 -22.84 21.59 -3.25
CA SER A 149 -21.63 21.69 -4.08
C SER A 149 -21.07 23.12 -4.07
N GLU A 150 -19.75 23.25 -4.17
CA GLU A 150 -19.08 24.56 -4.26
C GLU A 150 -19.69 25.41 -5.39
N TYR A 151 -20.03 24.77 -6.52
CA TYR A 151 -20.64 25.43 -7.66
C TYR A 151 -22.06 25.96 -7.40
N ALA A 152 -22.88 25.21 -6.66
CA ALA A 152 -24.20 25.68 -6.25
C ALA A 152 -24.10 26.86 -5.27
N LEU A 153 -23.13 26.83 -4.35
CA LEU A 153 -22.85 27.93 -3.43
C LEU A 153 -22.39 29.19 -4.17
N ILE A 154 -21.52 29.05 -5.19
CA ILE A 154 -21.11 30.17 -6.06
C ILE A 154 -22.32 30.83 -6.77
N LEU A 155 -23.31 30.04 -7.19
CA LEU A 155 -24.48 30.56 -7.90
C LEU A 155 -25.62 31.07 -7.02
N SER A 156 -25.64 30.66 -5.74
CA SER A 156 -26.66 31.05 -4.77
C SER A 156 -26.24 32.24 -3.92
N ASP A 157 -24.94 32.40 -3.67
CA ASP A 157 -24.39 33.47 -2.85
C ASP A 157 -23.30 34.26 -3.61
N PRO A 158 -23.62 35.51 -4.03
CA PRO A 158 -22.67 36.39 -4.73
C PRO A 158 -21.38 36.67 -3.97
N ASP A 159 -21.38 36.57 -2.64
CA ASP A 159 -20.22 36.83 -1.77
C ASP A 159 -19.44 35.56 -1.42
N TYR A 160 -19.92 34.36 -1.78
CA TYR A 160 -19.25 33.10 -1.44
C TYR A 160 -17.79 33.07 -1.91
N ALA A 161 -17.54 33.45 -3.17
CA ALA A 161 -16.19 33.50 -3.72
C ALA A 161 -15.29 34.53 -3.02
N ASN A 162 -15.86 35.66 -2.57
CA ASN A 162 -15.13 36.66 -1.80
C ASN A 162 -14.80 36.15 -0.39
N ARG A 163 -15.75 35.52 0.30
CA ARG A 163 -15.52 34.92 1.62
C ARG A 163 -14.49 33.80 1.58
N GLN A 164 -14.48 32.96 0.54
CA GLN A 164 -13.46 31.92 0.39
C GLN A 164 -12.07 32.51 0.14
N LYS A 165 -11.96 33.52 -0.74
CA LYS A 165 -10.70 34.25 -0.92
C LYS A 165 -10.23 34.91 0.36
N GLU A 166 -11.14 35.49 1.13
CA GLU A 166 -10.81 36.10 2.42
C GLU A 166 -10.36 35.07 3.46
N MET A 167 -11.01 33.90 3.52
CA MET A 167 -10.61 32.80 4.40
C MET A 167 -9.23 32.26 4.02
N ALA A 168 -8.98 31.96 2.75
CA ALA A 168 -7.66 31.53 2.27
C ALA A 168 -6.57 32.59 2.57
N ALA A 169 -6.90 33.88 2.40
CA ALA A 169 -5.99 34.96 2.75
C ALA A 169 -5.75 35.07 4.26
N LYS A 170 -6.75 34.80 5.11
CA LYS A 170 -6.61 34.74 6.57
C LYS A 170 -5.77 33.53 7.00
N ALA A 171 -6.00 32.35 6.43
CA ALA A 171 -5.20 31.15 6.66
C ALA A 171 -3.74 31.40 6.29
N SER A 172 -3.48 31.97 5.11
CA SER A 172 -2.13 32.34 4.65
C SER A 172 -1.44 33.34 5.58
N ARG A 173 -2.15 34.39 6.04
CA ARG A 173 -1.59 35.34 7.04
C ARG A 173 -1.30 34.67 8.37
N SER A 174 -2.17 33.77 8.83
CA SER A 174 -1.99 33.01 10.07
C SER A 174 -0.77 32.09 9.98
N TYR A 175 -0.57 31.46 8.82
CA TYR A 175 0.59 30.60 8.56
C TYR A 175 1.88 31.41 8.60
N ASN A 176 1.92 32.55 7.92
CA ASN A 176 3.08 33.43 7.95
C ASN A 176 3.41 33.90 9.37
N ALA A 177 2.41 34.20 10.19
CA ALA A 177 2.61 34.57 11.59
C ALA A 177 3.17 33.41 12.43
N ALA A 178 2.63 32.19 12.26
CA ALA A 178 3.12 31.00 12.93
C ALA A 178 4.57 30.68 12.52
N TYR A 179 4.86 30.76 11.22
CA TYR A 179 6.18 30.53 10.67
C TYR A 179 7.19 31.55 11.18
N LEU A 180 6.82 32.84 11.21
CA LEU A 180 7.67 33.88 11.78
C LEU A 180 7.97 33.61 13.26
N ALA A 181 6.96 33.28 14.06
CA ALA A 181 7.14 32.93 15.47
C ALA A 181 8.09 31.73 15.63
N PHE A 182 7.97 30.71 14.79
CA PHE A 182 8.88 29.57 14.78
C PHE A 182 10.32 29.97 14.43
N THR A 183 10.53 30.76 13.37
CA THR A 183 11.86 31.21 12.96
C THR A 183 12.54 32.15 13.96
N GLU A 184 11.76 32.85 14.78
CA GLU A 184 12.21 33.67 15.89
C GLU A 184 12.35 32.87 17.21
N GLU A 185 12.26 31.54 17.14
CA GLU A 185 12.35 30.62 18.29
C GLU A 185 11.26 30.83 19.37
N ARG A 186 10.18 31.54 19.04
CA ARG A 186 8.98 31.69 19.88
C ARG A 186 8.08 30.47 19.72
N PHE A 187 8.57 29.31 20.15
CA PHE A 187 7.90 28.01 19.91
C PHE A 187 6.51 27.91 20.53
N ALA A 188 6.31 28.41 21.75
CA ALA A 188 4.99 28.41 22.41
C ALA A 188 3.96 29.23 21.62
N ASP A 189 4.37 30.36 21.03
CA ASP A 189 3.51 31.18 20.17
C ASP A 189 3.19 30.46 18.86
N ALA A 190 4.20 29.83 18.24
CA ALA A 190 4.01 29.06 17.01
C ALA A 190 3.01 27.90 17.22
N ILE A 191 3.15 27.13 18.30
CA ILE A 191 2.22 26.05 18.69
C ILE A 191 0.80 26.60 18.87
N SER A 192 0.66 27.73 19.58
CA SER A 192 -0.64 28.36 19.83
C SER A 192 -1.31 28.80 18.53
N LEU A 193 -0.55 29.43 17.63
CA LEU A 193 -1.03 29.88 16.32
C LEU A 193 -1.42 28.71 15.42
N CYS A 194 -0.63 27.64 15.38
CA CYS A 194 -0.96 26.42 14.63
C CYS A 194 -2.21 25.71 15.19
N THR A 195 -2.34 25.64 16.51
CA THR A 195 -3.50 25.03 17.18
C THR A 195 -4.78 25.79 16.84
N GLU A 196 -4.74 27.13 16.91
CA GLU A 196 -5.88 27.96 16.54
C GLU A 196 -6.19 27.87 15.04
N ALA A 197 -5.17 27.83 14.17
CA ALA A 197 -5.37 27.62 12.75
C ALA A 197 -6.05 26.28 12.44
N GLY A 198 -5.72 25.21 13.16
CA GLY A 198 -6.39 23.91 13.03
C GLY A 198 -7.87 23.94 13.39
N ARG A 199 -8.30 24.85 14.26
CA ARG A 199 -9.70 25.07 14.63
C ARG A 199 -10.44 25.96 13.64
N LEU A 200 -9.76 27.00 13.14
CA LEU A 200 -10.36 28.00 12.24
C LEU A 200 -10.41 27.54 10.78
N TYR A 201 -9.45 26.72 10.35
CA TYR A 201 -9.26 26.32 8.95
C TYR A 201 -9.11 24.79 8.81
N PRO A 202 -10.08 23.98 9.30
CA PRO A 202 -9.94 22.51 9.34
C PRO A 202 -9.88 21.84 7.97
N GLU A 203 -10.42 22.49 6.93
CA GLU A 203 -10.49 22.00 5.55
C GLU A 203 -9.52 22.73 4.60
N ASP A 204 -8.68 23.63 5.11
CA ASP A 204 -7.76 24.42 4.28
C ASP A 204 -6.53 23.60 3.90
N GLU A 205 -6.06 23.77 2.66
CA GLU A 205 -4.89 23.08 2.12
C GLU A 205 -3.58 23.35 2.90
N LEU A 206 -3.53 24.42 3.70
CA LEU A 206 -2.40 24.74 4.56
C LEU A 206 -2.38 23.95 5.87
N LEU A 207 -3.45 23.24 6.23
CA LEU A 207 -3.52 22.53 7.51
C LEU A 207 -2.38 21.51 7.72
N PRO A 208 -1.99 20.68 6.74
CA PRO A 208 -0.83 19.80 6.88
C PRO A 208 0.47 20.57 7.20
N LYS A 209 0.64 21.77 6.65
CA LYS A 209 1.80 22.64 6.92
C LYS A 209 1.78 23.20 8.34
N PHE A 210 0.61 23.63 8.81
CA PHE A 210 0.46 24.04 10.21
C PHE A 210 0.79 22.89 11.17
N MET A 211 0.31 21.68 10.88
CA MET A 211 0.59 20.50 11.70
C MET A 211 2.08 20.13 11.71
N LEU A 212 2.77 20.25 10.56
CA LEU A 212 4.21 20.00 10.51
C LEU A 212 5.00 21.05 11.30
N LEU A 213 4.63 22.32 11.17
CA LEU A 213 5.24 23.41 11.93
C LEU A 213 5.00 23.28 13.44
N ASP A 214 3.77 22.90 13.83
CA ASP A 214 3.42 22.57 15.22
C ASP A 214 4.28 21.42 15.76
N ALA A 215 4.46 20.36 14.98
CA ALA A 215 5.33 19.25 15.37
C ALA A 215 6.77 19.72 15.60
N MET A 216 7.34 20.49 14.68
CA MET A 216 8.70 21.02 14.80
C MET A 216 8.85 21.93 16.03
N ALA A 217 7.89 22.83 16.26
CA ALA A 217 7.89 23.72 17.41
C ALA A 217 7.74 22.95 18.74
N THR A 218 6.84 21.97 18.78
CA THR A 218 6.65 21.07 19.93
C THR A 218 7.93 20.29 20.21
N GLY A 219 8.61 19.77 19.19
CA GLY A 219 9.86 19.06 19.35
C GLY A 219 10.98 19.92 19.92
N ALA A 220 11.06 21.19 19.53
CA ALA A 220 12.02 22.13 20.07
C ALA A 220 11.76 22.47 21.55
N LEU A 221 10.49 22.49 21.98
CA LEU A 221 10.08 22.89 23.32
C LEU A 221 9.99 21.73 24.32
N GLU A 222 9.41 20.62 23.90
CA GLU A 222 9.02 19.48 24.76
C GLU A 222 9.88 18.22 24.52
N GLY A 223 10.69 18.23 23.46
CA GLY A 223 11.61 17.15 23.12
C GLY A 223 11.04 16.09 22.17
N GLU A 224 11.83 15.05 21.95
CA GLU A 224 11.67 14.15 20.80
C GLU A 224 10.43 13.24 20.87
N LEU A 225 9.98 12.86 22.08
CA LEU A 225 8.76 12.06 22.26
C LEU A 225 7.52 12.85 21.86
N ALA A 226 7.41 14.10 22.31
CA ALA A 226 6.32 15.00 21.94
C ALA A 226 6.37 15.34 20.44
N TYR A 227 7.58 15.51 19.89
CA TYR A 227 7.77 15.69 18.46
C TYR A 227 7.20 14.53 17.65
N LYS A 228 7.61 13.30 17.97
CA LYS A 228 7.12 12.10 17.28
C LYS A 228 5.60 11.99 17.37
N ALA A 229 5.01 12.21 18.55
CA ALA A 229 3.56 12.12 18.70
C ALA A 229 2.79 13.09 17.78
N LYS A 230 3.30 14.31 17.59
CA LYS A 230 2.75 15.28 16.64
C LYS A 230 2.95 14.85 15.18
N LEU A 231 4.13 14.33 14.83
CA LEU A 231 4.40 13.78 13.50
C LEU A 231 3.50 12.58 13.17
N ASP A 232 3.34 11.64 14.10
CA ASP A 232 2.44 10.48 13.95
C ASP A 232 1.00 10.94 13.68
N SER A 233 0.54 11.99 14.39
CA SER A 233 -0.78 12.58 14.17
C SER A 233 -0.92 13.20 12.77
N LEU A 234 0.13 13.84 12.26
CA LEU A 234 0.18 14.36 10.89
C LEU A 234 0.16 13.24 9.85
N VAL A 235 0.96 12.19 10.03
CA VAL A 235 0.96 11.02 9.14
C VAL A 235 -0.40 10.34 9.11
N ALA A 236 -1.05 10.19 10.27
CA ALA A 236 -2.37 9.58 10.36
C ALA A 236 -3.46 10.40 9.64
N LYS A 237 -3.40 11.73 9.73
CA LYS A 237 -4.41 12.61 9.13
C LYS A 237 -4.15 12.91 7.65
N PHE A 238 -2.89 13.03 7.23
CA PHE A 238 -2.52 13.48 5.88
C PHE A 238 -1.42 12.64 5.21
N PRO A 239 -1.57 11.30 5.12
CA PRO A 239 -0.49 10.38 4.72
C PRO A 239 0.05 10.61 3.30
N THR A 240 -0.77 11.17 2.40
CA THR A 240 -0.43 11.36 0.98
C THR A 240 0.13 12.75 0.66
N THR A 241 0.10 13.68 1.61
CA THR A 241 0.61 15.05 1.42
C THR A 241 2.15 15.07 1.51
N PRO A 242 2.82 16.05 0.89
CA PRO A 242 4.27 16.22 1.06
C PRO A 242 4.67 16.33 2.54
N GLU A 243 3.87 17.03 3.34
CA GLU A 243 4.09 17.21 4.78
C GLU A 243 3.93 15.90 5.55
N GLY A 244 2.92 15.09 5.22
CA GLY A 244 2.73 13.76 5.82
C GLY A 244 3.83 12.78 5.43
N GLN A 245 4.26 12.76 4.17
CA GLN A 245 5.40 11.95 3.72
C GLN A 245 6.68 12.38 4.44
N ARG A 246 6.91 13.69 4.55
CA ARG A 246 8.04 14.23 5.29
C ARG A 246 8.00 13.87 6.77
N ALA A 247 6.82 13.90 7.38
CA ALA A 247 6.64 13.49 8.77
C ALA A 247 6.97 12.00 8.96
N ALA A 248 6.54 11.13 8.04
CA ALA A 248 6.88 9.71 8.07
C ALA A 248 8.39 9.48 7.97
N GLU A 249 9.08 10.17 7.06
CA GLU A 249 10.55 10.12 6.95
C GLU A 249 11.25 10.52 8.26
N ILE A 250 10.77 11.58 8.91
CA ILE A 250 11.34 12.07 10.17
C ILE A 250 11.07 11.06 11.30
N THR A 251 9.86 10.52 11.40
CA THR A 251 9.53 9.49 12.40
C THR A 251 10.40 8.26 12.23
N ASP A 252 10.62 7.79 10.99
CA ASP A 252 11.49 6.65 10.70
C ASP A 252 12.95 6.94 11.09
N PHE A 253 13.43 8.16 10.85
CA PHE A 253 14.76 8.59 11.26
C PHE A 253 14.89 8.63 12.79
N LEU A 254 13.92 9.25 13.49
CA LEU A 254 13.89 9.31 14.95
C LEU A 254 13.93 7.90 15.56
N ARG A 255 13.15 6.96 15.01
CA ARG A 255 13.13 5.57 15.49
C ARG A 255 14.47 4.85 15.30
N LYS A 256 15.23 5.18 14.24
CA LYS A 256 16.55 4.59 13.97
C LYS A 256 17.64 5.18 14.87
N GLU A 257 17.66 6.50 15.03
CA GLU A 257 18.72 7.20 15.77
C GLU A 257 18.52 7.19 17.28
N LYS A 258 17.27 7.03 17.75
CA LYS A 258 16.92 7.13 19.18
C LYS A 258 16.32 5.84 19.70
N PRO A 259 17.14 4.96 20.30
CA PRO A 259 16.68 3.70 20.87
C PRO A 259 15.55 3.87 21.89
N GLU A 260 15.57 4.95 22.68
CA GLU A 260 14.56 5.24 23.71
C GLU A 260 13.16 5.42 23.12
N ILE A 261 13.05 6.14 22.01
CA ILE A 261 11.79 6.36 21.28
C ILE A 261 11.27 5.04 20.74
N ARG A 262 12.14 4.27 20.08
CA ARG A 262 11.81 2.96 19.55
C ARG A 262 11.31 2.02 20.65
N ILE A 263 12.03 1.96 21.78
CA ILE A 263 11.68 1.12 22.91
C ILE A 263 10.33 1.54 23.51
N ALA A 264 10.08 2.84 23.69
CA ALA A 264 8.81 3.33 24.22
C ALA A 264 7.62 2.96 23.30
N GLU A 265 7.78 3.13 21.99
CA GLU A 265 6.78 2.75 21.00
C GLU A 265 6.55 1.23 20.95
N ASP A 266 7.63 0.45 20.85
CA ASP A 266 7.55 -1.01 20.84
C ASP A 266 6.97 -1.54 22.16
N THR A 267 7.20 -0.86 23.29
CA THR A 267 6.57 -1.21 24.58
C THR A 267 5.06 -0.96 24.56
N ARG A 268 4.61 0.21 24.09
CA ARG A 268 3.18 0.53 23.99
C ARG A 268 2.45 -0.47 23.10
N ILE A 269 3.01 -0.77 21.94
CA ILE A 269 2.42 -1.72 20.99
C ILE A 269 2.40 -3.13 21.61
N ALA A 270 3.48 -3.56 22.26
CA ALA A 270 3.53 -4.86 22.92
C ALA A 270 2.45 -5.02 23.99
N GLU A 271 2.16 -3.96 24.76
CA GLU A 271 1.09 -3.95 25.77
C GLU A 271 -0.32 -3.98 25.16
N GLU A 272 -0.47 -3.51 23.91
CA GLU A 272 -1.73 -3.49 23.18
C GLU A 272 -2.05 -4.86 22.53
N ILE A 273 -1.03 -5.51 21.96
CA ILE A 273 -1.22 -6.72 21.14
C ILE A 273 -0.99 -8.04 21.88
N TYR A 274 -0.25 -8.04 23.00
CA TYR A 274 0.07 -9.26 23.76
C TYR A 274 -0.58 -9.27 25.14
N ILE A 275 -1.19 -10.41 25.49
CA ILE A 275 -1.93 -10.60 26.74
C ILE A 275 -1.34 -11.75 27.53
N ALA A 276 -1.12 -11.56 28.83
CA ALA A 276 -0.67 -12.64 29.71
C ALA A 276 -1.86 -13.55 30.08
N ASP A 277 -1.96 -14.71 29.44
CA ASP A 277 -2.97 -15.72 29.76
C ASP A 277 -2.30 -17.10 29.93
N THR A 278 -2.20 -17.55 31.19
CA THR A 278 -1.59 -18.84 31.57
C THR A 278 -2.56 -20.02 31.49
N LEU A 279 -3.81 -19.81 31.08
CA LEU A 279 -4.81 -20.87 30.92
C LEU A 279 -4.82 -21.45 29.51
N GLN A 280 -4.28 -20.71 28.52
CA GLN A 280 -4.18 -21.20 27.15
C GLN A 280 -3.10 -22.29 27.02
N PRO A 281 -3.21 -23.15 26.00
CA PRO A 281 -2.08 -23.92 25.53
C PRO A 281 -0.88 -23.00 25.23
N HIS A 282 0.30 -23.43 25.62
CA HIS A 282 1.54 -22.70 25.40
C HIS A 282 2.39 -23.38 24.35
N TYR A 283 3.31 -22.61 23.80
CA TYR A 283 4.38 -23.05 22.93
C TYR A 283 5.69 -22.50 23.50
N VAL A 284 6.78 -23.13 23.07
CA VAL A 284 8.09 -22.51 23.15
C VAL A 284 8.50 -22.12 21.74
N ILE A 285 8.84 -20.85 21.56
CA ILE A 285 9.39 -20.35 20.31
C ILE A 285 10.90 -20.19 20.45
N ILE A 286 11.61 -20.58 19.40
CA ILE A 286 13.05 -20.40 19.25
C ILE A 286 13.24 -19.58 17.99
N ILE A 287 13.88 -18.42 18.14
CA ILE A 287 14.12 -17.46 17.08
C ILE A 287 15.61 -17.48 16.75
N ALA A 288 15.94 -17.82 15.50
CA ALA A 288 17.29 -17.67 14.98
C ALA A 288 17.39 -16.34 14.22
N SER A 289 18.18 -15.41 14.76
CA SER A 289 18.40 -14.10 14.15
C SER A 289 19.21 -14.15 12.86
N ASN A 290 19.96 -15.24 12.62
CA ASN A 290 20.62 -15.49 11.35
C ASN A 290 19.68 -16.25 10.39
N PRO A 291 19.12 -15.59 9.34
CA PRO A 291 18.20 -16.24 8.41
C PRO A 291 18.85 -17.31 7.54
N ASN A 292 20.18 -17.36 7.48
CA ASN A 292 20.95 -18.36 6.72
C ASN A 292 21.29 -19.60 7.56
N ALA A 293 20.93 -19.64 8.83
CA ALA A 293 21.15 -20.82 9.67
C ALA A 293 20.36 -22.04 9.13
N ASN A 294 20.86 -23.25 9.37
CA ASN A 294 20.25 -24.47 8.85
C ASN A 294 18.99 -24.84 9.67
N MET A 295 17.83 -24.30 9.27
CA MET A 295 16.55 -24.52 9.95
C MET A 295 16.21 -26.00 10.12
N ASN A 296 16.37 -26.80 9.06
CA ASN A 296 16.06 -28.22 9.10
C ASN A 296 16.93 -28.95 10.13
N GLN A 297 18.19 -28.54 10.24
CA GLN A 297 19.09 -29.11 11.22
C GLN A 297 18.67 -28.77 12.66
N MET A 298 18.33 -27.50 12.92
CA MET A 298 17.87 -27.09 14.24
C MET A 298 16.57 -27.79 14.63
N VAL A 299 15.59 -27.87 13.72
CA VAL A 299 14.34 -28.61 13.93
C VAL A 299 14.61 -30.07 14.25
N PHE A 300 15.51 -30.72 13.50
CA PHE A 300 15.90 -32.11 13.76
C PHE A 300 16.55 -32.31 15.13
N ASP A 301 17.49 -31.44 15.50
CA ASP A 301 18.18 -31.50 16.79
C ASP A 301 17.19 -31.35 17.96
N ILE A 302 16.21 -30.44 17.83
CA ILE A 302 15.14 -30.24 18.83
C ILE A 302 14.19 -31.44 18.89
N ILE A 303 13.84 -32.05 17.75
CA ILE A 303 13.02 -33.27 17.74
C ILE A 303 13.72 -34.40 18.48
N ASN A 304 15.02 -34.62 18.24
CA ASN A 304 15.77 -35.65 18.95
C ASN A 304 15.83 -35.38 20.45
N HIS A 305 16.11 -34.14 20.84
CA HIS A 305 16.06 -33.75 22.26
C HIS A 305 14.70 -34.05 22.90
N ASN A 306 13.60 -33.77 22.20
CA ASN A 306 12.26 -34.06 22.69
C ASN A 306 12.03 -35.57 22.85
N LEU A 307 12.48 -36.38 21.90
CA LEU A 307 12.36 -37.84 21.96
C LEU A 307 13.16 -38.43 23.14
N ASP A 308 14.34 -37.88 23.42
CA ASP A 308 15.22 -38.34 24.50
C ASP A 308 14.72 -37.93 25.89
N GLN A 309 14.25 -36.68 26.04
CA GLN A 309 13.84 -36.13 27.34
C GLN A 309 12.37 -36.36 27.67
N TYR A 310 11.51 -36.51 26.66
CA TYR A 310 10.06 -36.60 26.82
C TYR A 310 9.47 -37.75 25.97
N PRO A 311 9.90 -39.01 26.17
CA PRO A 311 9.53 -40.14 25.31
C PRO A 311 8.01 -40.42 25.26
N ASP A 312 7.29 -40.08 26.34
CA ASP A 312 5.83 -40.25 26.42
C ASP A 312 5.04 -39.03 25.89
N ARG A 313 5.72 -38.02 25.33
CA ARG A 313 5.11 -36.79 24.82
C ARG A 313 5.45 -36.60 23.35
N SER A 314 4.45 -36.26 22.54
CA SER A 314 4.64 -35.97 21.11
C SER A 314 4.55 -34.47 20.84
N TYR A 315 5.52 -33.70 21.34
CA TYR A 315 5.58 -32.27 21.04
C TYR A 315 5.95 -32.04 19.58
N ARG A 316 5.09 -31.32 18.86
CA ARG A 316 5.33 -30.97 17.46
C ARG A 316 6.38 -29.88 17.41
N THR A 317 7.40 -30.06 16.57
CA THR A 317 8.44 -29.07 16.29
C THR A 317 8.34 -28.67 14.82
N GLU A 318 8.16 -27.39 14.56
CA GLU A 318 8.05 -26.86 13.20
C GLU A 318 8.94 -25.64 13.01
N GLY A 319 9.54 -25.50 11.84
CA GLY A 319 10.32 -24.32 11.45
C GLY A 319 9.66 -23.56 10.30
N ALA A 320 9.73 -22.23 10.36
CA ALA A 320 9.32 -21.34 9.28
C ALA A 320 10.32 -20.19 9.11
N ALA A 321 10.59 -19.82 7.85
CA ALA A 321 11.31 -18.59 7.55
C ALA A 321 10.32 -17.42 7.56
N ILE A 322 10.66 -16.35 8.29
CA ILE A 322 9.85 -15.14 8.37
C ILE A 322 10.48 -14.07 7.47
N ASP A 323 9.65 -13.42 6.67
CA ASP A 323 10.02 -12.34 5.74
C ASP A 323 10.64 -11.11 6.43
N ALA A 324 10.46 -10.98 7.74
CA ALA A 324 11.17 -10.03 8.60
C ALA A 324 12.65 -10.38 8.85
N GLY A 325 13.18 -11.46 8.26
CA GLY A 325 14.61 -11.77 8.24
C GLY A 325 15.11 -12.67 9.37
N TYR A 326 14.26 -13.54 9.91
CA TYR A 326 14.64 -14.53 10.93
C TYR A 326 13.96 -15.88 10.71
N LEU A 327 14.45 -16.92 11.38
CA LEU A 327 13.80 -18.24 11.40
C LEU A 327 13.04 -18.41 12.72
N LEU A 328 11.80 -18.88 12.63
CA LEU A 328 10.95 -19.18 13.77
C LEU A 328 10.77 -20.69 13.88
N ILE A 329 11.15 -21.25 15.02
CA ILE A 329 10.86 -22.64 15.37
C ILE A 329 9.84 -22.64 16.51
N THR A 330 8.78 -23.41 16.38
CA THR A 330 7.74 -23.59 17.41
C THR A 330 7.76 -25.02 17.93
N VAL A 331 7.80 -25.19 19.25
CA VAL A 331 7.66 -26.46 19.96
C VAL A 331 6.36 -26.45 20.76
N GLY A 332 5.53 -27.48 20.62
CA GLY A 332 4.29 -27.63 21.36
C GLY A 332 3.14 -28.20 20.50
N PRO A 333 1.88 -27.94 20.84
CA PRO A 333 1.42 -27.23 22.03
C PRO A 333 1.75 -27.99 23.33
N PHE A 334 1.84 -27.24 24.42
CA PHE A 334 1.83 -27.72 25.79
C PHE A 334 0.48 -27.36 26.40
N GLU A 335 -0.26 -28.35 26.91
CA GLU A 335 -1.60 -28.15 27.47
C GLU A 335 -1.61 -27.22 28.71
N LYS A 336 -0.52 -27.22 29.48
CA LYS A 336 -0.36 -26.39 30.69
C LYS A 336 0.90 -25.54 30.57
N THR A 337 0.81 -24.28 30.99
CA THR A 337 1.99 -23.40 31.08
C THR A 337 3.11 -24.01 31.92
N ALA A 338 2.79 -24.77 32.97
CA ALA A 338 3.79 -25.45 33.79
C ALA A 338 4.67 -26.44 32.99
N ASP A 339 4.07 -27.17 32.05
CA ASP A 339 4.79 -28.13 31.20
C ASP A 339 5.69 -27.40 30.21
N ALA A 340 5.20 -26.29 29.64
CA ALA A 340 5.99 -25.44 28.76
C ALA A 340 7.17 -24.79 29.50
N VAL A 341 6.96 -24.34 30.74
CA VAL A 341 8.00 -23.76 31.61
C VAL A 341 9.06 -24.81 31.98
N ALA A 342 8.64 -26.04 32.28
CA ALA A 342 9.57 -27.14 32.54
C ALA A 342 10.44 -27.42 31.30
N TRP A 343 9.82 -27.49 30.12
CA TRP A 343 10.53 -27.65 28.85
C TRP A 343 11.53 -26.52 28.64
N TYR A 344 11.08 -25.27 28.73
CA TYR A 344 11.90 -24.07 28.57
C TYR A 344 13.16 -24.08 29.45
N ARG A 345 12.99 -24.43 30.73
CA ARG A 345 14.11 -24.47 31.69
C ARG A 345 15.08 -25.62 31.44
N SER A 346 14.62 -26.72 30.87
CA SER A 346 15.47 -27.88 30.51
C SER A 346 16.25 -27.68 29.22
N PHE A 347 15.80 -26.77 28.36
CA PHE A 347 16.36 -26.58 27.02
C PHE A 347 17.54 -25.60 27.05
N ASN A 348 18.74 -26.09 26.75
CA ASN A 348 19.92 -25.27 26.53
C ASN A 348 20.28 -25.26 25.04
N PRO A 349 20.04 -24.14 24.31
CA PRO A 349 20.29 -24.06 22.87
C PRO A 349 21.73 -24.42 22.49
N GLU A 350 22.73 -24.00 23.28
CA GLU A 350 24.16 -24.23 22.98
C GLU A 350 24.59 -25.68 23.12
N GLN A 351 23.83 -26.49 23.87
CA GLN A 351 24.11 -27.93 24.03
C GLN A 351 23.28 -28.78 23.07
N VAL A 352 22.05 -28.35 22.80
CA VAL A 352 21.09 -29.14 22.02
C VAL A 352 21.23 -28.89 20.52
N VAL A 353 21.42 -27.63 20.13
CA VAL A 353 21.39 -27.22 18.72
C VAL A 353 22.80 -27.02 18.22
N ARG A 354 23.16 -27.72 17.14
CA ARG A 354 24.44 -27.48 16.47
C ARG A 354 24.49 -26.07 15.90
N GLU A 355 25.63 -25.41 16.07
CA GLU A 355 25.86 -24.06 15.57
C GLU A 355 24.89 -23.01 16.17
N ALA A 356 24.39 -23.25 17.39
CA ALA A 356 23.49 -22.33 18.08
C ALA A 356 24.04 -20.89 18.20
N ALA A 357 25.29 -20.74 18.61
CA ALA A 357 25.95 -19.44 18.72
C ALA A 357 25.98 -18.65 17.40
N THR A 358 26.22 -19.31 16.25
CA THR A 358 26.24 -18.65 14.94
C THR A 358 24.83 -18.44 14.37
N ALA A 359 23.84 -19.19 14.84
CA ALA A 359 22.44 -18.98 14.52
C ALA A 359 21.81 -17.81 15.31
N GLY A 360 22.42 -17.41 16.43
CA GLY A 360 21.95 -16.31 17.27
C GLY A 360 20.58 -16.60 17.88
N LEU A 361 20.47 -17.75 18.56
CA LEU A 361 19.22 -18.28 19.09
C LEU A 361 18.72 -17.52 20.33
N THR A 362 17.44 -17.18 20.32
CA THR A 362 16.72 -16.71 21.51
C THR A 362 15.47 -17.57 21.72
N VAL A 363 15.11 -17.80 22.98
CA VAL A 363 14.02 -18.71 23.34
C VAL A 363 13.01 -17.96 24.20
N TYR A 364 11.73 -18.13 23.89
CA TYR A 364 10.63 -17.54 24.64
C TYR A 364 9.46 -18.51 24.82
N LEU A 365 8.75 -18.38 25.93
CA LEU A 365 7.43 -18.97 26.10
C LEU A 365 6.37 -18.10 25.48
N ILE A 366 5.34 -18.70 24.89
CA ILE A 366 4.26 -17.97 24.23
C ILE A 366 2.96 -18.74 24.29
N SER A 367 1.87 -18.09 24.71
CA SER A 367 0.52 -18.66 24.64
C SER A 367 0.07 -18.80 23.19
N ARG A 368 -0.85 -19.71 22.88
CA ARG A 368 -1.43 -19.89 21.54
C ARG A 368 -1.85 -18.57 20.87
N ASP A 369 -2.58 -17.72 21.58
CA ASP A 369 -3.16 -16.51 20.99
C ASP A 369 -2.08 -15.45 20.73
N ASN A 370 -1.14 -15.24 21.67
CA ASN A 370 0.04 -14.42 21.42
C ASN A 370 0.92 -14.96 20.28
N LEU A 371 0.98 -16.28 20.04
CA LEU A 371 1.71 -16.84 18.91
C LEU A 371 1.06 -16.47 17.57
N GLN A 372 -0.28 -16.40 17.53
CA GLN A 372 -0.99 -15.88 16.38
C GLN A 372 -0.64 -14.40 16.16
N GLN A 373 -0.74 -13.58 17.21
CA GLN A 373 -0.39 -12.16 17.14
C GLN A 373 1.07 -11.94 16.70
N PHE A 374 2.00 -12.74 17.23
CA PHE A 374 3.41 -12.67 16.88
C PHE A 374 3.68 -13.01 15.41
N ARG A 375 2.90 -13.92 14.80
CA ARG A 375 3.02 -14.23 13.37
C ARG A 375 2.52 -13.10 12.47
N GLU A 376 1.62 -12.25 12.97
CA GLU A 376 1.12 -11.06 12.28
C GLU A 376 2.07 -9.87 12.48
N ASP A 377 2.50 -9.60 13.71
CA ASP A 377 3.40 -8.51 14.11
C ASP A 377 4.85 -8.72 13.63
N LYS A 378 5.35 -9.97 13.71
CA LYS A 378 6.70 -10.39 13.30
C LYS A 378 7.86 -9.64 13.95
N ASN A 379 7.59 -8.83 14.99
CA ASN A 379 8.60 -8.03 15.67
C ASN A 379 9.08 -8.73 16.93
N THR A 380 10.32 -9.21 16.89
CA THR A 380 10.95 -9.96 17.99
C THR A 380 11.17 -9.12 19.24
N ASP A 381 11.46 -7.82 19.08
CA ASP A 381 11.75 -6.92 20.19
C ASP A 381 10.49 -6.63 21.01
N ARG A 382 9.35 -6.41 20.35
CA ARG A 382 8.06 -6.22 21.02
C ARG A 382 7.70 -7.42 21.88
N TYR A 383 7.84 -8.62 21.31
CA TYR A 383 7.57 -9.84 22.06
C TYR A 383 8.55 -10.03 23.22
N ALA A 384 9.83 -9.73 23.02
CA ALA A 384 10.83 -9.80 24.10
C ALA A 384 10.50 -8.83 25.26
N ILE A 385 10.04 -7.62 24.94
CA ILE A 385 9.57 -6.64 25.93
C ILE A 385 8.40 -7.21 26.73
N PHE A 386 7.34 -7.68 26.06
CA PHE A 386 6.19 -8.31 26.71
C PHE A 386 6.60 -9.51 27.57
N HIS A 387 7.39 -10.43 27.01
CA HIS A 387 7.83 -11.65 27.68
C HIS A 387 8.60 -11.35 28.97
N SER A 388 9.48 -10.34 28.95
CA SER A 388 10.26 -9.95 30.13
C SER A 388 9.38 -9.49 31.31
N LYS A 389 8.21 -8.90 31.02
CA LYS A 389 7.24 -8.45 32.03
C LYS A 389 6.31 -9.58 32.46
N ALA A 390 5.83 -10.38 31.50
CA ALA A 390 4.84 -11.43 31.74
C ALA A 390 5.45 -12.68 32.40
N TYR A 391 6.72 -12.98 32.15
CA TYR A 391 7.43 -14.15 32.67
C TYR A 391 8.71 -13.78 33.45
N PRO A 392 8.62 -12.98 34.52
CA PRO A 392 9.79 -12.42 35.20
C PRO A 392 10.65 -13.49 35.90
N ASN A 393 10.05 -14.63 36.27
CA ASN A 393 10.70 -15.72 37.01
C ASN A 393 11.34 -16.79 36.09
N LEU A 394 11.53 -16.46 34.81
CA LEU A 394 12.19 -17.33 33.83
C LEU A 394 13.57 -16.84 33.41
N ARG A 395 14.02 -15.71 33.96
CA ARG A 395 15.40 -15.22 33.82
C ARG A 395 16.36 -15.91 34.79
#